data_AF-A0A285J6A7-F1
#
_entry.id   AF-A0A285J6A7-F1
#
_cell.length_a   1.000
_cell.length_b   1.000
_cell.length_c   1.000
_cell.angle_alpha   90.00
_cell.angle_beta   90.00
_cell.angle_gamma   90.00
#
_symmetry.space_group_name_H-M   'P 1'
#
loop_
_entity.id
_entity.type
_entity.pdbx_description
1 polymer ?
#
loop_
_entity_poly.entity_id
_entity_poly.type
_entity_poly.pdbx_seq_one_letter_code
_entity_poly.pdbx_strand_id
1 'polypeptide(L)'
;MALFISGCSMLPFSQHDPSQNPQLSSETPYIITEPGSRSQSTEPDYQLRAYPASSRLYASHKQLDDYVAELAMQLYHNSAMPMVNATVAVAGFAELTPARNTLHPLGNDLAERFLQQLPRYGVTMVDHKLTGGLKLTADGDAVFSNRTGQITANQQIDYVLSGTVQHSQRGAMVNVRIMHLKNKTILASASQLIPLFVLDNNQALW
;
A
#
# COMPACT_ATOMS: atom_id res chain seq x y z
N MET A 1 16.74 41.71 -38.10
CA MET A 1 17.95 40.87 -38.17
C MET A 1 17.67 39.66 -37.28
N ALA A 2 17.33 38.52 -37.87
CA ALA A 2 16.93 37.29 -37.18
C ALA A 2 18.16 36.42 -36.93
N LEU A 3 18.30 35.87 -35.72
CA LEU A 3 19.33 34.91 -35.36
C LEU A 3 18.64 33.63 -34.89
N PHE A 4 18.68 32.62 -35.75
CA PHE A 4 18.38 31.23 -35.43
C PHE A 4 19.64 30.59 -34.87
N ILE A 5 19.53 29.85 -33.76
CA ILE A 5 20.59 28.95 -33.29
C ILE A 5 20.00 27.54 -33.22
N SER A 6 20.58 26.68 -34.03
CA SER A 6 20.25 25.28 -34.27
C SER A 6 21.04 24.34 -33.36
N GLY A 7 20.38 23.23 -32.95
CA GLY A 7 20.96 21.89 -32.97
C GLY A 7 21.73 21.40 -31.73
N CYS A 8 21.20 20.34 -31.10
CA CYS A 8 21.98 19.17 -30.70
C CYS A 8 21.14 17.90 -30.91
N SER A 9 21.82 16.87 -31.41
CA SER A 9 21.36 15.68 -32.12
C SER A 9 20.80 14.57 -31.24
N MET A 10 19.73 13.92 -31.72
CA MET A 10 19.18 12.67 -31.19
C MET A 10 19.96 11.45 -31.70
N LEU A 11 20.17 10.47 -30.81
CA LEU A 11 20.66 9.13 -31.11
C LEU A 11 19.66 8.35 -31.98
N PRO A 12 20.10 7.42 -32.84
CA PRO A 12 19.19 6.67 -33.70
C PRO A 12 18.42 5.62 -32.90
N PHE A 13 17.10 5.79 -32.89
CA PHE A 13 16.11 4.82 -32.44
C PHE A 13 15.85 3.85 -33.61
N SER A 14 16.31 2.60 -33.51
CA SER A 14 16.01 1.57 -34.51
C SER A 14 14.60 1.02 -34.25
N GLN A 15 13.67 1.37 -35.14
CA GLN A 15 12.30 0.84 -35.12
C GLN A 15 12.30 -0.64 -35.55
N HIS A 16 11.52 -1.45 -34.83
CA HIS A 16 11.32 -2.87 -35.05
C HIS A 16 9.85 -3.07 -35.43
N ASP A 17 9.57 -3.52 -36.65
CA ASP A 17 8.31 -4.22 -37.04
C ASP A 17 8.47 -4.87 -38.44
N PRO A 18 7.61 -5.81 -38.89
CA PRO A 18 7.73 -7.24 -38.65
C PRO A 18 7.82 -8.08 -39.93
N SER A 19 7.91 -9.40 -39.75
CA SER A 19 7.75 -10.51 -40.71
C SER A 19 8.98 -10.91 -41.55
N GLN A 20 9.66 -11.98 -41.14
CA GLN A 20 9.66 -13.29 -41.84
C GLN A 20 10.55 -14.31 -41.11
N ASN A 21 10.04 -15.54 -41.06
CA ASN A 21 10.49 -16.72 -40.30
C ASN A 21 11.84 -17.29 -40.83
N PRO A 22 12.86 -17.52 -39.98
CA PRO A 22 14.02 -18.33 -40.39
C PRO A 22 13.86 -19.80 -39.97
N GLN A 23 13.80 -20.65 -40.98
CA GLN A 23 13.85 -22.10 -40.88
C GLN A 23 15.18 -22.62 -40.33
N LEU A 24 15.02 -23.68 -39.54
CA LEU A 24 15.95 -24.63 -38.95
C LEU A 24 16.97 -25.24 -39.95
N SER A 25 18.25 -25.23 -39.61
CA SER A 25 19.21 -26.25 -40.07
C SER A 25 20.25 -26.56 -39.00
N SER A 26 20.19 -27.78 -38.49
CA SER A 26 21.13 -28.38 -37.55
C SER A 26 22.07 -29.32 -38.33
N GLU A 27 23.38 -29.03 -38.35
CA GLU A 27 24.39 -30.01 -38.73
C GLU A 27 24.94 -30.69 -37.47
N THR A 28 24.67 -31.99 -37.34
CA THR A 28 25.38 -32.90 -36.44
C THR A 28 26.25 -33.85 -37.27
N PRO A 29 27.46 -34.21 -36.82
CA PRO A 29 28.27 -35.23 -37.49
C PRO A 29 27.69 -36.63 -37.20
N TYR A 30 27.48 -37.44 -38.23
CA TYR A 30 27.01 -38.82 -38.08
C TYR A 30 28.15 -39.77 -37.71
N ILE A 31 28.00 -40.52 -36.61
CA ILE A 31 28.76 -41.75 -36.35
C ILE A 31 27.93 -42.92 -36.87
N ILE A 32 28.49 -43.70 -37.79
CA ILE A 32 27.89 -44.95 -38.27
C ILE A 32 28.11 -46.02 -37.19
N THR A 33 27.05 -46.70 -36.75
CA THR A 33 27.19 -47.93 -35.95
C THR A 33 26.16 -48.97 -36.41
N GLU A 34 26.65 -50.17 -36.67
CA GLU A 34 25.94 -51.35 -37.21
C GLU A 34 24.83 -51.89 -36.28
N PRO A 35 23.87 -52.67 -36.79
CA PRO A 35 22.71 -53.09 -36.02
C PRO A 35 23.00 -54.36 -35.20
N GLY A 36 22.92 -54.25 -33.87
CA GLY A 36 23.01 -55.36 -32.94
C GLY A 36 22.05 -55.17 -31.76
N SER A 37 20.89 -55.83 -31.85
CA SER A 37 19.93 -56.23 -30.80
C SER A 37 20.13 -55.74 -29.35
N ARG A 38 19.10 -55.06 -28.80
CA ARG A 38 18.26 -55.48 -27.65
C ARG A 38 17.53 -54.26 -27.07
N SER A 39 16.20 -54.28 -27.10
CA SER A 39 15.36 -53.24 -26.50
C SER A 39 15.48 -53.26 -24.98
N GLN A 40 16.13 -52.24 -24.41
CA GLN A 40 15.88 -51.80 -23.04
C GLN A 40 15.32 -50.38 -23.14
N SER A 41 14.05 -50.24 -22.81
CA SER A 41 13.41 -48.95 -22.59
C SER A 41 14.05 -48.28 -21.38
N THR A 42 15.03 -47.41 -21.62
CA THR A 42 15.41 -46.38 -20.66
C THR A 42 14.37 -45.27 -20.74
N GLU A 43 13.39 -45.33 -19.83
CA GLU A 43 12.59 -44.16 -19.44
C GLU A 43 13.58 -43.03 -19.09
N PRO A 44 13.44 -41.83 -19.67
CA PRO A 44 14.28 -40.71 -19.26
C PRO A 44 13.91 -40.37 -17.81
N ASP A 45 14.89 -40.51 -16.92
CA ASP A 45 14.80 -40.05 -15.53
C ASP A 45 14.62 -38.53 -15.56
N TYR A 46 13.36 -38.08 -15.62
CA TYR A 46 12.98 -36.70 -15.37
C TYR A 46 13.18 -36.44 -13.88
N GLN A 47 14.44 -36.38 -13.45
CA GLN A 47 14.77 -35.71 -12.22
C GLN A 47 14.42 -34.24 -12.44
N LEU A 48 13.20 -33.88 -12.01
CA LEU A 48 12.87 -32.49 -11.75
C LEU A 48 13.98 -31.98 -10.85
N ARG A 49 14.90 -31.19 -11.42
CA ARG A 49 15.69 -30.25 -10.63
C ARG A 49 14.67 -29.43 -9.88
N ALA A 50 14.51 -29.74 -8.59
CA ALA A 50 13.77 -28.92 -7.68
C ALA A 50 14.41 -27.54 -7.75
N TYR A 51 13.78 -26.63 -8.48
CA TYR A 51 14.04 -25.21 -8.31
C TYR A 51 13.88 -24.97 -6.81
N PRO A 52 14.90 -24.46 -6.11
CA PRO A 52 14.71 -24.09 -4.73
C PRO A 52 13.55 -23.11 -4.72
N ALA A 53 12.43 -23.50 -4.11
CA ALA A 53 11.35 -22.60 -3.84
C ALA A 53 11.99 -21.37 -3.19
N SER A 54 11.77 -20.21 -3.79
CA SER A 54 12.30 -18.92 -3.34
C SER A 54 11.62 -18.47 -2.04
N SER A 55 11.55 -19.35 -1.04
CA SER A 55 10.98 -19.12 0.28
C SER A 55 11.86 -18.21 1.16
N ARG A 56 12.98 -17.70 0.64
CA ARG A 56 13.94 -16.86 1.38
C ARG A 56 13.95 -15.38 0.98
N LEU A 57 13.07 -14.94 0.08
CA LEU A 57 13.03 -13.54 -0.38
C LEU A 57 12.06 -12.63 0.39
N TYR A 58 11.44 -13.10 1.48
CA TYR A 58 10.51 -12.32 2.31
C TYR A 58 10.92 -12.25 3.78
N ALA A 59 12.22 -12.18 4.09
CA ALA A 59 12.66 -11.75 5.43
C ALA A 59 12.50 -10.23 5.59
N SER A 60 11.31 -9.70 5.30
CA SER A 60 10.98 -8.34 5.67
C SER A 60 10.62 -8.35 7.15
N HIS A 61 11.46 -7.71 7.97
CA HIS A 61 11.16 -7.47 9.38
C HIS A 61 10.15 -6.34 9.57
N LYS A 62 9.59 -5.78 8.49
CA LYS A 62 8.63 -4.68 8.59
C LYS A 62 7.37 -5.12 9.33
N GLN A 63 7.04 -4.37 10.37
CA GLN A 63 5.82 -4.53 11.16
C GLN A 63 4.78 -3.50 10.72
N LEU A 64 3.55 -3.64 11.22
CA LEU A 64 2.47 -2.70 10.92
C LEU A 64 2.87 -1.25 11.25
N ASP A 65 3.62 -1.03 12.33
CA ASP A 65 4.12 0.29 12.75
C ASP A 65 4.96 0.96 11.68
N ASP A 66 5.78 0.22 10.94
CA ASP A 66 6.60 0.79 9.86
C ASP A 66 5.75 1.35 8.73
N TYR A 67 4.65 0.67 8.38
CA TYR A 67 3.70 1.14 7.37
C TYR A 67 2.93 2.37 7.86
N VAL A 68 2.54 2.40 9.14
CA VAL A 68 1.86 3.57 9.71
C VAL A 68 2.81 4.77 9.83
N ALA A 69 4.08 4.54 10.16
CA ALA A 69 5.11 5.57 10.18
C ALA A 69 5.33 6.16 8.76
N GLU A 70 5.37 5.31 7.74
CA GLU A 70 5.47 5.73 6.33
C GLU A 70 4.24 6.53 5.89
N LEU A 71 3.03 6.10 6.26
CA LEU A 71 1.80 6.87 6.01
C LEU A 71 1.81 8.22 6.74
N ALA A 72 2.25 8.27 8.00
CA ALA A 72 2.36 9.51 8.76
C ALA A 72 3.38 10.47 8.14
N MET A 73 4.51 9.94 7.68
CA MET A 73 5.51 10.69 6.93
C MET A 73 4.91 11.26 5.63
N GLN A 74 4.17 10.46 4.87
CA GLN A 74 3.47 10.93 3.67
C GLN A 74 2.47 12.05 3.99
N LEU A 75 1.64 11.90 5.04
CA LEU A 75 0.70 12.94 5.46
C LEU A 75 1.42 14.25 5.80
N TYR A 76 2.54 14.17 6.50
CA TYR A 76 3.34 15.35 6.83
C TYR A 76 3.90 16.04 5.57
N HIS A 77 4.52 15.27 4.65
CA HIS A 77 5.13 15.81 3.43
C HIS A 77 4.11 16.31 2.40
N ASN A 78 2.95 15.66 2.32
CA ASN A 78 1.88 16.01 1.38
C ASN A 78 0.88 17.01 1.96
N SER A 79 1.20 17.64 3.09
CA SER A 79 0.32 18.62 3.72
C SER A 79 0.30 19.94 2.93
N ALA A 80 -0.90 20.46 2.68
CA ALA A 80 -1.09 21.74 1.99
C ALA A 80 -0.64 22.94 2.85
N MET A 81 -0.56 22.76 4.18
CA MET A 81 -0.09 23.75 5.14
C MET A 81 0.65 23.03 6.28
N PRO A 82 1.63 23.67 6.96
CA PRO A 82 2.32 23.07 8.08
C PRO A 82 1.37 22.56 9.16
N MET A 83 1.59 21.33 9.61
CA MET A 83 0.75 20.67 10.64
C MET A 83 1.22 20.94 12.07
N VAL A 84 2.25 21.76 12.25
CA VAL A 84 2.82 22.06 13.57
C VAL A 84 1.77 22.77 14.42
N ASN A 85 1.57 22.28 15.65
CA ASN A 85 0.54 22.73 16.59
C ASN A 85 -0.92 22.48 16.15
N ALA A 86 -1.15 21.74 15.06
CA ALA A 86 -2.50 21.34 14.68
C ALA A 86 -3.05 20.33 15.69
N THR A 87 -4.30 20.53 16.12
CA THR A 87 -5.01 19.54 16.94
C THR A 87 -5.84 18.64 16.03
N VAL A 88 -5.46 17.37 15.94
CA VAL A 88 -6.05 16.37 15.04
C VAL A 88 -6.73 15.28 15.85
N ALA A 89 -8.03 15.11 15.66
CA ALA A 89 -8.75 13.95 16.20
C ALA A 89 -8.68 12.75 15.26
N VAL A 90 -8.45 11.53 15.77
CA VAL A 90 -8.43 10.31 14.95
C VAL A 90 -9.80 9.63 14.96
N ALA A 91 -10.59 9.77 13.90
CA ALA A 91 -11.93 9.17 13.79
C ALA A 91 -11.93 7.65 13.58
N GLY A 92 -10.84 7.11 13.01
CA GLY A 92 -10.70 5.69 12.68
C GLY A 92 -10.77 5.37 11.19
N PHE A 93 -10.92 4.07 10.90
CA PHE A 93 -10.80 3.50 9.56
C PHE A 93 -12.00 2.61 9.21
N ALA A 94 -12.62 2.86 8.06
CA ALA A 94 -13.77 2.11 7.58
C ALA A 94 -13.33 1.02 6.60
N GLU A 95 -13.93 -0.17 6.69
CA GLU A 95 -13.66 -1.24 5.74
C GLU A 95 -14.62 -1.18 4.55
N LEU A 96 -14.08 -1.21 3.34
CA LEU A 96 -14.86 -1.11 2.09
C LEU A 96 -15.15 -2.50 1.49
N THR A 97 -15.46 -3.47 2.33
CA THR A 97 -15.90 -4.82 1.93
C THR A 97 -17.44 -4.86 1.93
N PRO A 98 -18.11 -5.64 1.06
CA PRO A 98 -19.57 -5.61 0.87
C PRO A 98 -20.48 -5.91 2.08
N ALA A 99 -19.92 -6.05 3.29
CA ALA A 99 -20.69 -6.08 4.52
C ALA A 99 -19.89 -5.44 5.66
N ARG A 100 -20.15 -4.16 5.99
CA ARG A 100 -20.39 -3.62 7.36
C ARG A 100 -19.99 -2.15 7.55
N ASN A 101 -20.79 -1.46 8.37
CA ASN A 101 -20.51 -0.13 8.93
C ASN A 101 -19.87 -0.24 10.34
N THR A 102 -18.76 -0.98 10.49
CA THR A 102 -18.12 -1.20 11.81
C THR A 102 -16.60 -1.08 11.75
N LEU A 103 -16.00 -0.57 12.83
CA LEU A 103 -14.55 -0.60 13.03
C LEU A 103 -14.08 -2.05 13.16
N HIS A 104 -13.11 -2.44 12.33
CA HIS A 104 -12.49 -3.76 12.33
C HIS A 104 -11.16 -3.73 13.08
N PRO A 105 -10.61 -4.86 13.59
CA PRO A 105 -9.38 -4.88 14.38
C PRO A 105 -8.22 -4.14 13.71
N LEU A 106 -8.01 -4.34 12.40
CA LEU A 106 -6.97 -3.63 11.65
C LEU A 106 -7.21 -2.11 11.66
N GLY A 107 -8.46 -1.67 11.47
CA GLY A 107 -8.80 -0.26 11.49
C GLY A 107 -8.59 0.40 12.86
N ASN A 108 -8.92 -0.30 13.95
CA ASN A 108 -8.62 0.17 15.31
C ASN A 108 -7.09 0.25 15.52
N ASP A 109 -6.38 -0.79 15.11
CA ASP A 109 -4.92 -0.87 15.21
C ASP A 109 -4.20 0.25 14.47
N LEU A 110 -4.69 0.61 13.28
CA LEU A 110 -4.21 1.77 12.53
C LEU A 110 -4.46 3.07 13.30
N ALA A 111 -5.67 3.26 13.84
CA ALA A 111 -6.02 4.46 14.60
C ALA A 111 -5.12 4.66 15.83
N GLU A 112 -4.91 3.60 16.61
CA GLU A 112 -4.04 3.62 17.80
C GLU A 112 -2.59 3.97 17.44
N ARG A 113 -2.08 3.40 16.34
CA ARG A 113 -0.72 3.69 15.88
C ARG A 113 -0.59 5.13 15.37
N PHE A 114 -1.61 5.68 14.70
CA PHE A 114 -1.59 7.09 14.29
C PHE A 114 -1.55 8.06 15.48
N LEU A 115 -2.19 7.72 16.60
CA LEU A 115 -2.07 8.49 17.85
C LEU A 115 -0.61 8.57 18.34
N GLN A 116 0.24 7.61 17.98
CA GLN A 116 1.65 7.56 18.39
C GLN A 116 2.61 8.11 17.32
N GLN A 117 2.29 7.99 16.03
CA GLN A 117 3.19 8.39 14.94
C GLN A 117 3.15 9.90 14.64
N LEU A 118 1.97 10.52 14.59
CA LEU A 118 1.85 11.93 14.22
C LEU A 118 2.37 12.96 15.25
N PRO A 119 2.37 12.70 16.57
CA PRO A 119 3.02 13.58 17.54
C PRO A 119 4.50 13.86 17.26
N ARG A 120 5.19 12.91 16.60
CA ARG A 120 6.60 13.07 16.19
C ARG A 120 6.83 14.22 15.21
N TYR A 121 5.75 14.69 14.55
CA TYR A 121 5.76 15.79 13.59
C TYR A 121 5.17 17.08 14.16
N GLY A 122 5.04 17.18 15.49
CA GLY A 122 4.51 18.38 16.16
C GLY A 122 2.99 18.51 16.09
N VAL A 123 2.29 17.41 15.83
CA VAL A 123 0.82 17.34 15.77
C VAL A 123 0.26 16.94 17.13
N THR A 124 -0.69 17.71 17.67
CA THR A 124 -1.40 17.32 18.89
C THR A 124 -2.52 16.35 18.52
N MET A 125 -2.46 15.12 19.05
CA MET A 125 -3.45 14.10 18.73
C MET A 125 -4.52 13.99 19.81
N VAL A 126 -5.78 13.81 19.39
CA VAL A 126 -6.92 13.54 20.26
C VAL A 126 -7.57 12.23 19.84
N ASP A 127 -7.77 11.32 20.79
CA ASP A 127 -8.49 10.07 20.53
C ASP A 127 -10.00 10.33 20.39
N HIS A 128 -10.61 9.86 19.28
CA HIS A 128 -12.05 10.00 19.07
C HIS A 128 -12.89 9.36 20.19
N LYS A 129 -12.37 8.31 20.84
CA LYS A 129 -13.04 7.63 21.97
C LYS A 129 -13.32 8.62 23.12
N LEU A 130 -12.51 9.66 23.25
CA LEU A 130 -12.62 10.67 24.30
C LEU A 130 -13.48 11.87 23.91
N THR A 131 -13.68 12.11 22.61
CA THR A 131 -14.29 13.36 22.13
C THR A 131 -15.81 13.38 22.08
N GLY A 132 -16.47 12.21 22.06
CA GLY A 132 -17.93 12.13 22.00
C GLY A 132 -18.51 12.75 20.72
N GLY A 133 -19.14 11.93 19.87
CA GLY A 133 -19.90 12.44 18.73
C GLY A 133 -19.13 12.55 17.41
N LEU A 134 -17.84 12.24 17.33
CA LEU A 134 -17.21 11.97 16.03
C LEU A 134 -17.59 10.55 15.58
N LYS A 135 -18.18 10.43 14.39
CA LYS A 135 -18.59 9.14 13.80
C LYS A 135 -17.95 8.97 12.42
N LEU A 136 -17.45 7.77 12.16
CA LEU A 136 -16.95 7.38 10.86
C LEU A 136 -18.10 6.85 9.99
N THR A 137 -18.17 7.27 8.73
CA THR A 137 -19.11 6.74 7.74
C THR A 137 -18.55 5.48 7.08
N ALA A 138 -19.39 4.74 6.36
CA ALA A 138 -18.95 3.59 5.56
C ALA A 138 -17.90 3.98 4.51
N ASP A 139 -17.97 5.21 3.99
CA ASP A 139 -17.03 5.75 3.00
C ASP A 139 -15.71 6.25 3.64
N GLY A 140 -15.55 6.08 4.96
CA GLY A 140 -14.40 6.55 5.72
C GLY A 140 -14.33 8.07 5.88
N ASP A 141 -15.44 8.78 5.70
CA ASP A 141 -15.57 10.19 6.06
C ASP A 141 -15.89 10.32 7.55
N ALA A 142 -15.40 11.39 8.18
CA ALA A 142 -15.73 11.69 9.56
C ALA A 142 -16.84 12.75 9.66
N VAL A 143 -17.94 12.39 10.30
CA VAL A 143 -19.09 13.26 10.56
C VAL A 143 -19.25 13.52 12.04
N PHE A 144 -19.67 14.73 12.40
CA PHE A 144 -19.97 15.08 13.78
C PHE A 144 -21.45 14.83 14.05
N SER A 145 -21.77 13.90 14.95
CA SER A 145 -23.11 13.66 15.46
C SER A 145 -23.39 14.62 16.61
N ASN A 146 -24.24 15.61 16.35
CA ASN A 146 -24.60 16.66 17.31
C ASN A 146 -25.57 16.20 18.42
N ARG A 147 -25.56 14.90 18.78
CA ARG A 147 -26.43 14.37 19.84
C ARG A 147 -25.76 14.64 21.19
N THR A 148 -26.31 15.65 21.86
CA THR A 148 -26.02 16.11 23.23
C THR A 148 -24.88 17.12 23.28
N GLY A 149 -25.23 18.36 23.61
CA GLY A 149 -24.35 19.52 23.64
C GLY A 149 -23.34 19.49 24.78
N GLN A 150 -22.38 18.58 24.70
CA GLN A 150 -21.19 18.55 25.52
C GLN A 150 -20.00 18.28 24.61
N ILE A 151 -19.73 19.25 23.72
CA ILE A 151 -18.33 19.46 23.35
C ILE A 151 -17.67 19.82 24.67
N THR A 152 -16.83 18.95 25.22
CA THR A 152 -15.96 19.34 26.32
C THR A 152 -15.18 20.54 25.81
N ALA A 153 -15.56 21.73 26.27
CA ALA A 153 -15.18 23.03 25.71
C ALA A 153 -13.66 23.34 25.81
N ASN A 154 -12.85 22.35 26.15
CA ASN A 154 -11.42 22.47 26.43
C ASN A 154 -10.50 21.91 25.34
N GLN A 155 -11.00 21.22 24.30
CA GLN A 155 -10.15 20.75 23.20
C GLN A 155 -10.62 21.34 21.87
N GLN A 156 -9.93 22.39 21.42
CA GLN A 156 -10.13 22.99 20.11
C GLN A 156 -9.58 22.03 19.04
N ILE A 157 -10.40 21.11 18.54
CA ILE A 157 -10.04 20.21 17.44
C ILE A 157 -10.16 20.97 16.13
N ASP A 158 -9.04 21.11 15.42
CA ASP A 158 -8.98 21.82 14.14
C ASP A 158 -9.25 20.87 12.96
N TYR A 159 -8.70 19.65 13.04
CA TYR A 159 -8.73 18.67 11.97
C TYR A 159 -9.14 17.28 12.47
N VAL A 160 -9.52 16.43 11.52
CA VAL A 160 -9.81 15.02 11.74
C VAL A 160 -8.99 14.16 10.80
N LEU A 161 -8.37 13.12 11.33
CA LEU A 161 -7.79 12.02 10.58
C LEU A 161 -8.81 10.89 10.44
N SER A 162 -9.06 10.45 9.22
CA SER A 162 -9.86 9.26 8.93
C SER A 162 -9.31 8.50 7.73
N GLY A 163 -9.76 7.27 7.54
CA GLY A 163 -9.31 6.48 6.40
C GLY A 163 -10.24 5.34 6.02
N THR A 164 -9.85 4.65 4.96
CA THR A 164 -10.51 3.43 4.48
C THR A 164 -9.51 2.30 4.32
N VAL A 165 -9.99 1.07 4.47
CA VAL A 165 -9.23 -0.15 4.30
C VAL A 165 -9.94 -1.03 3.25
N GLN A 166 -9.18 -1.43 2.23
CA GLN A 166 -9.67 -2.30 1.16
C GLN A 166 -8.83 -3.59 1.14
N HIS A 167 -9.46 -4.71 1.50
CA HIS A 167 -8.79 -6.00 1.53
C HIS A 167 -8.70 -6.65 0.15
N SER A 168 -7.57 -7.33 -0.10
CA SER A 168 -7.30 -8.09 -1.32
C SER A 168 -6.40 -9.29 -1.00
N GLN A 169 -6.19 -10.18 -1.98
CA GLN A 169 -5.26 -11.30 -1.86
C GLN A 169 -3.79 -10.86 -1.64
N ARG A 170 -3.46 -9.60 -1.94
CA ARG A 170 -2.11 -9.04 -1.79
C ARG A 170 -1.88 -8.40 -0.41
N GLY A 171 -2.94 -8.21 0.37
CA GLY A 171 -2.94 -7.44 1.62
C GLY A 171 -4.06 -6.41 1.66
N ALA A 172 -3.87 -5.35 2.46
CA ALA A 172 -4.86 -4.30 2.66
C ALA A 172 -4.36 -2.95 2.11
N MET A 173 -5.11 -2.36 1.19
CA MET A 173 -4.87 -0.99 0.74
C MET A 173 -5.47 -0.03 1.77
N VAL A 174 -4.65 0.81 2.37
CA VAL A 174 -5.06 1.80 3.35
C VAL A 174 -4.99 3.19 2.73
N ASN A 175 -6.10 3.92 2.77
CA ASN A 175 -6.16 5.32 2.36
C ASN A 175 -6.42 6.18 3.60
N VAL A 176 -5.65 7.25 3.77
CA VAL A 176 -5.72 8.13 4.94
C VAL A 176 -5.82 9.57 4.49
N ARG A 177 -6.60 10.37 5.22
CA ARG A 177 -6.74 11.80 4.99
C ARG A 177 -6.83 12.56 6.31
N ILE A 178 -6.25 13.75 6.33
CA ILE A 178 -6.48 14.74 7.37
C ILE A 178 -7.32 15.85 6.77
N MET A 179 -8.45 16.14 7.38
CA MET A 179 -9.47 17.06 6.87
C MET A 179 -9.80 18.11 7.92
N HIS A 180 -9.95 19.35 7.50
CA HIS A 180 -10.37 20.41 8.40
C HIS A 180 -11.82 20.20 8.83
N LEU A 181 -12.07 20.19 10.14
CA LEU A 181 -13.33 19.68 10.70
C LEU A 181 -14.55 20.50 10.23
N LYS A 182 -14.38 21.83 10.16
CA LYS A 182 -15.45 22.80 9.84
C LYS A 182 -15.83 22.86 8.35
N ASN A 183 -14.86 23.09 7.46
CA ASN A 183 -15.11 23.35 6.03
C ASN A 183 -14.88 22.13 5.14
N LYS A 184 -14.50 20.98 5.72
CA LYS A 184 -14.29 19.70 5.02
C LYS A 184 -13.18 19.70 3.96
N THR A 185 -12.29 20.70 3.96
CA THR A 185 -11.15 20.72 3.03
C THR A 185 -10.08 19.72 3.46
N ILE A 186 -9.50 19.00 2.50
CA ILE A 186 -8.39 18.07 2.75
C ILE A 186 -7.12 18.88 2.99
N LEU A 187 -6.48 18.64 4.13
CA LEU A 187 -5.17 19.19 4.45
C LEU A 187 -4.06 18.30 3.91
N ALA A 188 -4.19 16.98 4.05
CA ALA A 188 -3.20 16.01 3.61
C ALA A 188 -3.85 14.66 3.29
N SER A 189 -3.20 13.87 2.44
CA SER A 189 -3.59 12.48 2.16
C SER A 189 -2.36 11.57 1.99
N ALA A 190 -2.57 10.28 2.27
CA ALA A 190 -1.60 9.22 2.10
C ALA A 190 -2.30 7.92 1.71
N SER A 191 -1.59 7.05 1.00
CA SER A 191 -2.11 5.74 0.61
C SER A 191 -0.98 4.73 0.56
N GLN A 192 -1.22 3.52 1.09
CA GLN A 192 -0.22 2.46 1.07
C GLN A 192 -0.86 1.08 1.14
N LEU A 193 -0.29 0.14 0.39
CA LEU A 193 -0.59 -1.28 0.51
C LEU A 193 0.20 -1.86 1.69
N ILE A 194 -0.51 -2.43 2.66
CA ILE A 194 0.06 -3.23 3.74
C ILE A 194 0.01 -4.69 3.28
N PRO A 195 1.16 -5.35 3.02
CA PRO A 195 1.19 -6.72 2.52
C PRO A 195 0.58 -7.72 3.48
N LEU A 196 0.03 -8.80 2.93
CA LEU A 196 -0.66 -9.84 3.70
C LEU A 196 0.20 -10.42 4.85
N PHE A 197 1.49 -10.67 4.61
CA PHE A 197 2.39 -11.22 5.64
C PHE A 197 2.53 -10.33 6.88
N VAL A 198 2.30 -9.01 6.75
CA VAL A 198 2.31 -8.07 7.88
C VAL A 198 1.02 -8.18 8.69
N LEU A 199 -0.11 -8.40 7.98
CA LEU A 199 -1.43 -8.53 8.57
C LEU A 199 -1.58 -9.86 9.32
N ASP A 200 -1.10 -10.95 8.74
CA ASP A 200 -1.15 -12.29 9.35
C ASP A 200 -0.37 -12.34 10.67
N ASN A 201 0.78 -11.65 10.73
CA ASN A 201 1.61 -11.57 11.93
C ASN A 201 1.01 -10.71 13.06
N ASN A 202 0.01 -9.87 12.75
CA ASN A 202 -0.64 -8.96 13.70
C ASN A 202 -2.06 -9.40 14.07
N GLN A 203 -2.57 -10.50 13.50
CA GLN A 203 -3.82 -11.13 13.91
C GLN A 203 -3.53 -12.03 15.11
N ALA A 204 -3.47 -11.45 16.32
CA ALA A 204 -3.51 -12.25 17.53
C ALA A 204 -4.83 -13.04 17.57
N LEU A 205 -4.73 -14.36 17.52
CA LEU A 205 -5.84 -15.28 17.74
C LEU A 205 -6.43 -14.99 19.13
N TRP A 206 -7.61 -14.39 19.19
CA TRP A 206 -8.45 -14.34 20.38
C TRP A 206 -9.67 -15.23 20.19
#